data_AF-A0A354Z309-F1
#
_entry.id   AF-A0A354Z309-F1
#
_cell.length_a   1.000
_cell.length_b   1.000
_cell.length_c   1.000
_cell.angle_alpha   90.00
_cell.angle_beta   90.00
_cell.angle_gamma   90.00
#
_symmetry.space_group_name_H-M   'P 1'
#
loop_
_entity.id
_entity.type
_entity.pdbx_description
1 polymer ?
#
loop_
_entity_poly.entity_id
_entity_poly.type
_entity_poly.pdbx_seq_one_letter_code
_entity_poly.pdbx_strand_id
1 'polypeptide(L)'
;MTFALNPALDLGAAAAEFARLGRVQIRDVLSDDGARRLAECMQREVPWSFTYYDDNGAAVIEHANLSRLSGQEMSDLQRRVFSHASGKFGYAYGLYHMDPAARPTTVPCPVLHEFFDFLAGDAMLGLIRTVLDDPTPIAVDAQATQFGPGNFLSYHNDLMPRANRRCAYVFNLTEGWRPDWGGYLHFFDALGNQPGAFMPTFNALNLFRVPQPHAVGYVPPFARGIRRAVSGWYRGPALDGGVEDVR
;
A
#
# COMPACT_ATOMS: atom_id res chain seq x y z
N MET A 1 1.57 21.80 7.02
CA MET A 1 0.59 22.22 6.01
C MET A 1 -0.53 21.21 6.10
N THR A 2 -1.73 21.59 6.54
CA THR A 2 -2.70 20.58 6.98
C THR A 2 -3.30 19.82 5.80
N PHE A 3 -3.08 18.51 5.74
CA PHE A 3 -3.79 17.61 4.82
C PHE A 3 -5.29 17.65 5.12
N ALA A 4 -6.11 17.66 4.05
CA ALA A 4 -7.57 17.71 4.16
C ALA A 4 -8.21 16.84 3.08
N LEU A 5 -9.39 16.29 3.39
CA LEU A 5 -10.24 15.61 2.43
C LEU A 5 -10.81 16.59 1.41
N ASN A 6 -11.02 16.12 0.19
CA ASN A 6 -11.79 16.85 -0.80
C ASN A 6 -13.27 16.94 -0.36
N PRO A 7 -13.88 18.13 -0.26
CA PRO A 7 -15.28 18.26 0.17
C PRO A 7 -16.29 17.72 -0.86
N ALA A 8 -15.88 17.47 -2.10
CA ALA A 8 -16.74 16.98 -3.17
C ALA A 8 -16.87 15.45 -3.24
N LEU A 9 -16.34 14.71 -2.24
CA LEU A 9 -16.38 13.25 -2.24
C LEU A 9 -17.80 12.70 -2.08
N ASP A 10 -18.20 11.81 -3.00
CA ASP A 10 -19.42 11.02 -2.89
C ASP A 10 -19.17 9.74 -2.08
N LEU A 11 -19.22 9.88 -0.76
CA LEU A 11 -19.03 8.74 0.14
C LEU A 11 -20.17 7.72 0.07
N GLY A 12 -21.37 8.13 -0.37
CA GLY A 12 -22.51 7.23 -0.53
C GLY A 12 -22.30 6.26 -1.68
N ALA A 13 -21.86 6.76 -2.84
CA ALA A 13 -21.48 5.92 -3.97
C ALA A 13 -20.31 4.99 -3.62
N ALA A 14 -19.29 5.50 -2.91
CA ALA A 14 -18.15 4.70 -2.49
C ALA A 14 -18.55 3.56 -1.54
N ALA A 15 -19.42 3.84 -0.55
CA ALA A 15 -19.96 2.84 0.37
C ALA A 15 -20.79 1.78 -0.37
N ALA A 16 -21.65 2.18 -1.32
CA ALA A 16 -22.45 1.26 -2.12
C ALA A 16 -21.58 0.32 -2.97
N GLU A 17 -20.51 0.83 -3.58
CA GLU A 17 -19.57 0.01 -4.35
C GLU A 17 -18.79 -0.96 -3.43
N PHE A 18 -18.28 -0.47 -2.30
CA PHE A 18 -17.57 -1.30 -1.33
C PHE A 18 -18.46 -2.39 -0.73
N ALA A 19 -19.73 -2.10 -0.44
CA ALA A 19 -20.70 -3.09 0.02
C ALA A 19 -20.91 -4.20 -1.01
N ARG A 20 -21.00 -3.83 -2.30
CA ARG A 20 -21.24 -4.78 -3.40
C ARG A 20 -20.02 -5.63 -3.77
N LEU A 21 -18.83 -5.02 -3.81
CA LEU A 21 -17.62 -5.67 -4.34
C LEU A 21 -16.59 -6.06 -3.27
N GLY A 22 -16.74 -5.56 -2.04
CA GLY A 22 -15.70 -5.64 -1.02
C GLY A 22 -14.47 -4.79 -1.31
N ARG A 23 -14.54 -3.92 -2.32
CA ARG A 23 -13.46 -3.01 -2.73
C ARG A 23 -14.00 -1.80 -3.46
N VAL A 24 -13.28 -0.68 -3.39
CA VAL A 24 -13.61 0.56 -4.10
C VAL A 24 -12.33 1.37 -4.39
N GLN A 25 -12.33 2.16 -5.47
CA GLN A 25 -11.32 3.18 -5.74
C GLN A 25 -11.98 4.55 -5.71
N ILE A 26 -11.68 5.35 -4.69
CA ILE A 26 -12.16 6.71 -4.50
C ILE A 26 -11.15 7.67 -5.13
N ARG A 27 -11.58 8.47 -6.10
CA ARG A 27 -10.73 9.46 -6.78
C ARG A 27 -10.76 10.80 -6.06
N ASP A 28 -9.71 11.58 -6.29
CA ASP A 28 -9.53 12.95 -5.81
C ASP A 28 -9.78 13.10 -4.31
N VAL A 29 -9.19 12.19 -3.52
CA VAL A 29 -9.50 12.03 -2.08
C VAL A 29 -8.98 13.17 -1.20
N LEU A 30 -7.80 13.73 -1.50
CA LEU A 30 -7.29 14.92 -0.82
C LEU A 30 -7.68 16.18 -1.59
N SER A 31 -7.65 17.31 -0.88
CA SER A 31 -7.49 18.61 -1.53
C SER A 31 -6.25 18.61 -2.45
N ASP A 32 -6.34 19.34 -3.56
CA ASP A 32 -5.29 19.39 -4.58
C ASP A 32 -3.92 19.77 -4.00
N ASP A 33 -3.89 20.77 -3.11
CA ASP A 33 -2.67 21.24 -2.46
C ASP A 33 -2.03 20.15 -1.59
N GLY A 34 -2.84 19.42 -0.83
CA GLY A 34 -2.37 18.30 -0.01
C GLY A 34 -1.86 17.14 -0.87
N ALA A 35 -2.59 16.77 -1.92
CA ALA A 35 -2.19 15.72 -2.85
C ALA A 35 -0.85 16.03 -3.54
N ARG A 36 -0.69 17.26 -4.05
CA ARG A 36 0.54 17.71 -4.71
C ARG A 36 1.71 17.75 -3.75
N ARG A 37 1.53 18.29 -2.54
CA ARG A 37 2.59 18.34 -1.52
C ARG A 37 3.08 16.94 -1.15
N LEU A 38 2.15 16.00 -0.96
CA LEU A 38 2.49 14.61 -0.63
C LEU A 38 3.21 13.92 -1.78
N ALA A 39 2.76 14.10 -3.02
CA ALA A 39 3.41 13.53 -4.19
C ALA A 39 4.84 14.08 -4.40
N GLU A 40 5.04 15.38 -4.20
CA GLU A 40 6.37 16.01 -4.25
C GLU A 40 7.30 15.40 -3.18
N CYS A 41 6.81 15.25 -1.94
CA CYS A 41 7.55 14.60 -0.87
C CYS A 41 7.97 13.16 -1.27
N MET A 42 7.01 12.36 -1.73
CA MET A 42 7.23 10.97 -2.14
C MET A 42 8.26 10.84 -3.27
N GLN A 43 8.36 11.86 -4.14
CA GLN A 43 9.32 11.89 -5.22
C GLN A 43 10.72 12.35 -4.78
N ARG A 44 10.84 13.28 -3.84
CA ARG A 44 12.07 14.05 -3.60
C ARG A 44 12.66 13.94 -2.20
N GLU A 45 11.84 13.67 -1.20
CA GLU A 45 12.21 13.82 0.21
C GLU A 45 12.27 12.48 0.97
N VAL A 46 11.55 11.45 0.50
CA VAL A 46 11.49 10.17 1.22
C VAL A 46 12.84 9.43 1.11
N PRO A 47 13.47 9.07 2.25
CA PRO A 47 14.69 8.29 2.27
C PRO A 47 14.34 6.81 2.08
N TRP A 48 14.04 6.45 0.84
CA TRP A 48 13.60 5.10 0.49
C TRP A 48 14.62 4.04 0.90
N SER A 49 14.18 3.06 1.68
CA SER A 49 14.83 1.75 1.85
C SER A 49 14.27 0.77 0.80
N PHE A 50 14.82 -0.44 0.69
CA PHE A 50 14.30 -1.50 -0.18
C PHE A 50 14.00 -2.75 0.64
N THR A 51 12.78 -3.25 0.53
CA THR A 51 12.36 -4.47 1.21
C THR A 51 12.14 -5.58 0.21
N TYR A 52 12.48 -6.81 0.59
CA TYR A 52 12.28 -7.98 -0.24
C TYR A 52 12.04 -9.23 0.60
N TYR A 53 11.54 -10.28 -0.05
CA TYR A 53 11.36 -11.59 0.54
C TYR A 53 12.04 -12.64 -0.34
N ASP A 54 12.93 -13.43 0.25
CA ASP A 54 13.59 -14.56 -0.40
C ASP A 54 13.57 -15.82 0.49
N ASP A 55 14.37 -16.83 0.17
CA ASP A 55 14.42 -18.09 0.95
C ASP A 55 14.87 -17.90 2.41
N ASN A 56 15.48 -16.77 2.77
CA ASN A 56 15.83 -16.41 4.15
C ASN A 56 14.73 -15.61 4.86
N GLY A 57 13.63 -15.30 4.17
CA GLY A 57 12.51 -14.53 4.69
C GLY A 57 12.56 -13.05 4.33
N ALA A 58 11.86 -12.25 5.12
CA ALA A 58 11.74 -10.80 4.93
C ALA A 58 13.05 -10.09 5.32
N ALA A 59 13.55 -9.22 4.42
CA ALA A 59 14.73 -8.41 4.65
C ALA A 59 14.53 -6.96 4.19
N VAL A 60 15.34 -6.07 4.75
CA VAL A 60 15.36 -4.64 4.39
C VAL A 60 16.81 -4.22 4.16
N ILE A 61 17.06 -3.59 3.02
CA ILE A 61 18.27 -2.82 2.77
C ILE A 61 17.95 -1.37 3.09
N GLU A 62 18.54 -0.88 4.18
CA GLU A 62 18.31 0.48 4.64
C GLU A 62 18.80 1.52 3.63
N HIS A 63 18.12 2.68 3.60
CA HIS A 63 18.43 3.81 2.72
C HIS A 63 19.94 4.13 2.63
N ALA A 64 20.61 4.20 3.78
CA ALA A 64 22.04 4.50 3.87
C ALA A 64 22.97 3.45 3.24
N ASN A 65 22.46 2.23 3.00
CA ASN A 65 23.19 1.12 2.42
C ASN A 65 22.86 0.89 0.94
N LEU A 66 21.76 1.42 0.42
CA LEU A 66 21.36 1.20 -0.98
C LEU A 66 22.41 1.69 -1.98
N SER A 67 23.00 2.86 -1.74
CA SER A 67 24.05 3.42 -2.60
C SER A 67 25.36 2.64 -2.56
N ARG A 68 25.52 1.72 -1.62
CA ARG A 68 26.72 0.87 -1.47
C ARG A 68 26.64 -0.41 -2.29
N LEU A 69 25.45 -0.80 -2.74
CA LEU A 69 25.28 -1.99 -3.58
C LEU A 69 25.80 -1.72 -4.99
N SER A 70 26.70 -2.59 -5.44
CA SER A 70 27.13 -2.65 -6.83
C SER A 70 25.99 -3.14 -7.73
N GLY A 71 26.11 -2.86 -9.04
CA GLY A 71 25.15 -3.37 -10.03
C GLY A 71 25.09 -4.90 -10.07
N GLN A 72 26.19 -5.59 -9.77
CA GLN A 72 26.23 -7.04 -9.68
C GLN A 72 25.45 -7.55 -8.46
N GLU A 73 25.66 -6.96 -7.28
CA GLU A 73 24.94 -7.33 -6.06
C GLU A 73 23.42 -7.11 -6.22
N MET A 74 23.02 -6.02 -6.85
CA MET A 74 21.61 -5.76 -7.15
C MET A 74 21.03 -6.78 -8.14
N SER A 75 21.79 -7.13 -9.19
CA SER A 75 21.38 -8.15 -10.16
C SER A 75 21.25 -9.54 -9.50
N ASP A 76 22.17 -9.88 -8.60
CA ASP A 76 22.15 -11.13 -7.84
C ASP A 76 20.95 -11.18 -6.90
N LEU A 77 20.67 -10.08 -6.19
CA LEU A 77 19.48 -9.95 -5.36
C LEU A 77 18.21 -10.17 -6.19
N GLN A 78 18.09 -9.49 -7.33
CA GLN A 78 16.93 -9.62 -8.19
C GLN A 78 16.73 -11.07 -8.66
N ARG A 79 17.80 -11.75 -9.07
CA ARG A 79 17.73 -13.18 -9.44
C ARG A 79 17.26 -14.06 -8.30
N ARG A 80 17.76 -13.86 -7.07
CA ARG A 80 17.34 -14.63 -5.89
C ARG A 80 15.86 -14.42 -5.58
N VAL A 81 15.42 -13.17 -5.53
CA VAL A 81 14.02 -12.81 -5.26
C VAL A 81 13.09 -13.43 -6.31
N PHE A 82 13.44 -13.34 -7.60
CA PHE A 82 12.62 -13.92 -8.67
C PHE A 82 12.59 -15.44 -8.65
N SER A 83 13.74 -16.08 -8.36
CA SER A 83 13.80 -17.54 -8.20
C SER A 83 12.89 -17.99 -7.06
N HIS A 84 12.93 -17.31 -5.92
CA HIS A 84 12.07 -17.62 -4.77
C HIS A 84 10.58 -17.47 -5.11
N ALA A 85 10.20 -16.33 -5.70
CA ALA A 85 8.81 -15.99 -5.99
C ALA A 85 8.16 -16.85 -7.10
N SER A 86 8.93 -17.70 -7.79
CA SER A 86 8.43 -18.58 -8.86
C SER A 86 7.41 -19.63 -8.39
N GLY A 87 7.40 -19.98 -7.10
CA GLY A 87 6.47 -20.96 -6.54
C GLY A 87 6.04 -20.70 -5.10
N LYS A 88 6.39 -19.53 -4.55
CA LYS A 88 6.12 -19.14 -3.15
C LYS A 88 5.70 -17.66 -3.09
N PHE A 89 5.13 -17.27 -1.96
CA PHE A 89 4.91 -15.86 -1.65
C PHE A 89 6.24 -15.10 -1.72
N GLY A 90 6.25 -13.93 -2.35
CA GLY A 90 7.44 -13.10 -2.47
C GLY A 90 7.09 -11.65 -2.81
N TYR A 91 8.02 -10.76 -2.50
CA TYR A 91 7.90 -9.35 -2.84
C TYR A 91 9.27 -8.71 -2.97
N ALA A 92 9.30 -7.58 -3.68
CA ALA A 92 10.42 -6.66 -3.66
C ALA A 92 9.95 -5.27 -4.09
N TYR A 93 10.15 -4.27 -3.25
CA TYR A 93 9.73 -2.89 -3.49
C TYR A 93 10.44 -1.91 -2.56
N GLY A 94 10.40 -0.61 -2.90
CA GLY A 94 10.92 0.44 -2.04
C GLY A 94 9.96 0.77 -0.89
N LEU A 95 10.49 1.01 0.29
CA LEU A 95 9.74 1.12 1.54
C LEU A 95 10.24 2.29 2.39
N TYR A 96 9.31 2.98 3.05
CA TYR A 96 9.57 3.83 4.21
C TYR A 96 8.48 3.59 5.27
N HIS A 97 8.88 3.23 6.49
CA HIS A 97 7.96 3.03 7.60
C HIS A 97 7.48 4.38 8.14
N MET A 98 6.17 4.56 8.26
CA MET A 98 5.59 5.85 8.67
C MET A 98 5.19 5.91 10.14
N ASP A 99 5.06 4.76 10.81
CA ASP A 99 4.80 4.65 12.24
C ASP A 99 6.13 4.60 13.02
N PRO A 100 6.55 5.70 13.68
CA PRO A 100 7.83 5.76 14.37
C PRO A 100 7.84 4.90 15.64
N ALA A 101 6.67 4.63 16.24
CA ALA A 101 6.55 3.80 17.43
C ALA A 101 6.72 2.31 17.10
N ALA A 102 6.24 1.90 15.91
CA ALA A 102 6.43 0.53 15.43
C ALA A 102 7.86 0.28 14.95
N ARG A 103 8.43 1.19 14.14
CA ARG A 103 9.79 1.08 13.61
C ARG A 103 10.41 2.46 13.40
N PRO A 104 11.31 2.91 14.29
CA PRO A 104 12.02 4.16 14.11
C PRO A 104 12.83 4.16 12.81
N THR A 105 12.67 5.20 12.00
CA THR A 105 13.48 5.41 10.79
C THR A 105 14.76 6.16 11.13
N THR A 106 15.86 5.82 10.46
CA THR A 106 17.16 6.50 10.66
C THR A 106 17.17 7.94 10.14
N VAL A 107 16.38 8.22 9.11
CA VAL A 107 16.21 9.56 8.53
C VAL A 107 14.71 9.90 8.55
N PRO A 108 14.27 10.84 9.41
CA PRO A 108 12.86 11.23 9.49
C PRO A 108 12.37 11.94 8.21
N CYS A 109 11.10 11.73 7.88
CA CYS A 109 10.40 12.45 6.81
C CYS A 109 9.17 13.19 7.39
N PRO A 110 9.29 14.49 7.75
CA PRO A 110 8.25 15.22 8.47
C PRO A 110 6.89 15.25 7.77
N VAL A 111 6.87 15.34 6.43
CA VAL A 111 5.62 15.37 5.65
C VAL A 111 4.87 14.06 5.75
N LEU A 112 5.58 12.92 5.73
CA LEU A 112 4.96 11.62 5.91
C LEU A 112 4.47 11.44 7.35
N HIS A 113 5.15 12.00 8.36
CA HIS A 113 4.64 11.99 9.73
C HIS A 113 3.36 12.84 9.86
N GLU A 114 3.32 14.05 9.29
CA GLU A 114 2.11 14.88 9.23
C GLU A 114 0.97 14.15 8.47
N PHE A 115 1.30 13.41 7.42
CA PHE A 115 0.31 12.61 6.69
C PHE A 115 -0.17 11.39 7.48
N PHE A 116 0.71 10.75 8.24
CA PHE A 116 0.33 9.66 9.14
C PHE A 116 -0.64 10.13 10.22
N ASP A 117 -0.39 11.29 10.83
CA ASP A 117 -1.30 11.91 11.79
C ASP A 117 -2.66 12.22 11.14
N PHE A 118 -2.68 12.67 9.89
CA PHE A 118 -3.91 12.86 9.12
C PHE A 118 -4.67 11.54 8.88
N LEU A 119 -3.97 10.46 8.50
CA LEU A 119 -4.57 9.13 8.31
C LEU A 119 -5.21 8.59 9.59
N ALA A 120 -4.63 8.91 10.75
CA ALA A 120 -5.12 8.56 12.08
C ALA A 120 -6.18 9.54 12.62
N GLY A 121 -6.37 10.69 11.98
CA GLY A 121 -7.28 11.75 12.43
C GLY A 121 -8.75 11.49 12.13
N ASP A 122 -9.63 12.24 12.81
CA ASP A 122 -11.08 12.06 12.77
C ASP A 122 -11.69 12.17 11.36
N ALA A 123 -11.13 13.05 10.50
CA ALA A 123 -11.63 13.20 9.13
C ALA A 123 -11.44 11.90 8.32
N MET A 124 -10.24 11.32 8.35
CA MET A 124 -9.96 10.06 7.65
C MET A 124 -10.68 8.89 8.31
N LEU A 125 -10.65 8.76 9.64
CA LEU A 125 -11.39 7.72 10.34
C LEU A 125 -12.89 7.80 10.05
N GLY A 126 -13.45 9.00 9.98
CA GLY A 126 -14.84 9.24 9.58
C GLY A 126 -15.14 8.71 8.18
N LEU A 127 -14.33 9.07 7.18
CA LEU A 127 -14.45 8.55 5.82
C LEU A 127 -14.41 7.03 5.79
N ILE A 128 -13.43 6.43 6.47
CA ILE A 128 -13.26 4.96 6.51
C ILE A 128 -14.49 4.30 7.13
N ARG A 129 -14.96 4.79 8.28
CA ARG A 129 -16.15 4.25 8.96
C ARG A 129 -17.40 4.33 8.07
N THR A 130 -17.58 5.45 7.35
CA THR A 130 -18.69 5.63 6.42
C THR A 130 -18.63 4.66 5.25
N VAL A 131 -17.47 4.50 4.61
CA VAL A 131 -17.35 3.62 3.43
C VAL A 131 -17.47 2.14 3.80
N LEU A 132 -16.97 1.76 4.98
CA LEU A 132 -17.05 0.38 5.47
C LEU A 132 -18.42 0.02 6.07
N ASP A 133 -19.25 1.02 6.40
CA ASP A 133 -20.42 0.86 7.27
C ASP A 133 -20.06 0.16 8.59
N ASP A 134 -18.93 0.57 9.18
CA ASP A 134 -18.35 -0.02 10.40
C ASP A 134 -17.76 1.09 11.28
N PRO A 135 -18.28 1.31 12.50
CA PRO A 135 -17.77 2.35 13.40
C PRO A 135 -16.47 1.94 14.12
N THR A 136 -16.05 0.69 14.03
CA THR A 136 -14.98 0.12 14.86
C THR A 136 -13.54 0.44 14.46
N PRO A 137 -13.20 0.90 13.23
CA PRO A 137 -11.86 1.43 12.93
C PRO A 137 -11.47 2.56 13.88
N ILE A 138 -10.35 2.39 14.60
CA ILE A 138 -9.84 3.34 15.59
C ILE A 138 -8.34 3.62 15.45
N ALA A 139 -7.63 2.81 14.68
CA ALA A 139 -6.20 2.92 14.48
C ALA A 139 -5.85 2.65 13.02
N VAL A 140 -4.69 3.14 12.61
CA VAL A 140 -4.11 2.91 11.30
C VAL A 140 -2.67 2.46 11.46
N ASP A 141 -2.18 1.69 10.51
CA ASP A 141 -0.75 1.57 10.26
C ASP A 141 -0.47 2.06 8.83
N ALA A 142 0.77 2.47 8.59
CA ALA A 142 1.14 3.03 7.30
C ALA A 142 2.60 2.77 6.96
N GLN A 143 2.80 2.55 5.67
CA GLN A 143 4.09 2.55 5.01
C GLN A 143 3.96 3.28 3.69
N ALA A 144 4.93 4.14 3.39
CA ALA A 144 5.13 4.63 2.04
C ALA A 144 5.81 3.52 1.23
N THR A 145 5.34 3.32 -0.01
CA THR A 145 5.83 2.29 -0.92
C THR A 145 6.13 2.89 -2.28
N GLN A 146 7.16 2.35 -2.94
CA GLN A 146 7.44 2.63 -4.35
C GLN A 146 7.76 1.35 -5.12
N PHE A 147 7.18 1.23 -6.32
CA PHE A 147 7.37 0.12 -7.23
C PHE A 147 7.92 0.66 -8.55
N GLY A 148 9.18 0.34 -8.83
CA GLY A 148 9.82 0.55 -10.11
C GLY A 148 10.00 -0.76 -10.88
N PRO A 149 10.67 -0.71 -12.04
CA PRO A 149 11.03 -1.90 -12.81
C PRO A 149 11.60 -3.03 -11.97
N GLY A 150 11.06 -4.24 -12.11
CA GLY A 150 11.48 -5.41 -11.35
C GLY A 150 10.76 -5.59 -10.01
N ASN A 151 9.89 -4.66 -9.60
CA ASN A 151 9.19 -4.72 -8.32
C ASN A 151 7.81 -5.36 -8.43
N PHE A 152 7.38 -6.02 -7.36
CA PHE A 152 6.10 -6.72 -7.26
C PHE A 152 5.77 -7.04 -5.79
N LEU A 153 4.51 -7.42 -5.55
CA LEU A 153 4.07 -8.08 -4.32
C LEU A 153 3.11 -9.19 -4.74
N SER A 154 3.53 -10.44 -4.57
CA SER A 154 2.82 -11.61 -5.09
C SER A 154 1.44 -11.78 -4.46
N TYR A 155 0.67 -12.73 -5.00
CA TYR A 155 -0.61 -13.16 -4.45
C TYR A 155 -0.57 -13.39 -2.92
N HIS A 156 -1.48 -12.75 -2.20
CA HIS A 156 -1.71 -12.88 -0.75
C HIS A 156 -3.13 -12.37 -0.39
N ASN A 157 -3.52 -12.39 0.88
CA ASN A 157 -4.88 -11.98 1.29
C ASN A 157 -4.96 -11.11 2.55
N ASP A 158 -3.83 -10.71 3.12
CA ASP A 158 -3.71 -9.96 4.37
C ASP A 158 -4.34 -10.57 5.62
N LEU A 159 -4.71 -11.85 5.59
CA LEU A 159 -5.16 -12.55 6.79
C LEU A 159 -3.99 -12.68 7.76
N MET A 160 -4.08 -11.99 8.90
CA MET A 160 -3.16 -12.16 10.01
C MET A 160 -3.97 -12.28 11.30
N PRO A 161 -3.95 -13.46 11.96
CA PRO A 161 -4.63 -13.64 13.23
C PRO A 161 -4.27 -12.54 14.23
N ARG A 162 -5.27 -12.01 14.94
CA ARG A 162 -5.12 -10.95 15.97
C ARG A 162 -4.61 -9.59 15.46
N ALA A 163 -4.46 -9.39 14.15
CA ALA A 163 -4.11 -8.08 13.59
C ALA A 163 -5.26 -7.07 13.62
N ASN A 164 -6.49 -7.53 13.88
CA ASN A 164 -7.72 -6.72 14.01
C ASN A 164 -7.97 -5.78 12.83
N ARG A 165 -7.53 -6.18 11.63
CA ARG A 165 -7.71 -5.44 10.38
C ARG A 165 -9.19 -5.42 10.01
N ARG A 166 -9.71 -4.24 9.66
CA ARG A 166 -11.08 -4.07 9.12
C ARG A 166 -11.04 -3.89 7.60
N CYS A 167 -10.09 -3.09 7.13
CA CYS A 167 -9.78 -2.97 5.71
C CYS A 167 -8.28 -2.72 5.51
N ALA A 168 -7.84 -3.05 4.31
CA ALA A 168 -6.58 -2.60 3.77
C ALA A 168 -6.83 -1.37 2.88
N TYR A 169 -5.83 -0.50 2.78
CA TYR A 169 -5.90 0.66 1.91
C TYR A 169 -4.60 0.87 1.11
N VAL A 170 -4.76 1.48 -0.06
CA VAL A 170 -3.65 1.97 -0.89
C VAL A 170 -3.99 3.37 -1.39
N PHE A 171 -3.33 4.36 -0.82
CA PHE A 171 -3.38 5.77 -1.19
C PHE A 171 -2.40 6.03 -2.33
N ASN A 172 -2.87 6.04 -3.57
CA ASN A 172 -2.02 6.17 -4.75
C ASN A 172 -1.75 7.64 -5.10
N LEU A 173 -0.50 7.92 -5.46
CA LEU A 173 0.03 9.24 -5.81
C LEU A 173 0.77 9.19 -7.16
N THR A 174 0.35 8.28 -8.04
CA THR A 174 1.06 7.97 -9.29
C THR A 174 0.42 8.67 -10.47
N GLU A 175 1.11 9.66 -11.05
CA GLU A 175 0.68 10.34 -12.27
C GLU A 175 1.14 9.60 -13.54
N GLY A 176 0.36 9.70 -14.61
CA GLY A 176 0.78 9.29 -15.96
C GLY A 176 1.08 7.80 -16.15
N TRP A 177 0.50 6.93 -15.32
CA TRP A 177 0.72 5.49 -15.46
C TRP A 177 0.13 4.96 -16.76
N ARG A 178 0.87 4.07 -17.43
CA ARG A 178 0.41 3.46 -18.68
C ARG A 178 -0.17 2.06 -18.46
N PRO A 179 -1.19 1.66 -19.23
CA PRO A 179 -1.80 0.34 -19.07
C PRO A 179 -0.85 -0.85 -19.27
N ASP A 180 0.20 -0.66 -20.07
CA ASP A 180 1.21 -1.68 -20.38
C ASP A 180 2.33 -1.77 -19.32
N TRP A 181 2.31 -0.93 -18.27
CA TRP A 181 3.38 -0.88 -17.25
C TRP A 181 3.16 -1.79 -16.04
N GLY A 182 2.14 -2.65 -16.04
CA GLY A 182 1.85 -3.51 -14.90
C GLY A 182 1.63 -2.71 -13.61
N GLY A 183 2.06 -3.22 -12.45
CA GLY A 183 1.95 -2.50 -11.17
C GLY A 183 0.51 -2.26 -10.66
N TYR A 184 -0.48 -2.91 -11.28
CA TYR A 184 -1.88 -2.81 -10.87
C TYR A 184 -2.08 -3.50 -9.52
N LEU A 185 -3.07 -3.01 -8.74
CA LEU A 185 -3.60 -3.76 -7.62
C LEU A 185 -4.64 -4.75 -8.17
N HIS A 186 -4.24 -6.01 -8.32
CA HIS A 186 -5.07 -7.09 -8.83
C HIS A 186 -5.87 -7.72 -7.70
N PHE A 187 -7.10 -8.16 -8.01
CA PHE A 187 -7.92 -8.95 -7.10
C PHE A 187 -8.32 -10.25 -7.77
N PHE A 188 -8.40 -11.32 -6.99
CA PHE A 188 -8.65 -12.66 -7.51
C PHE A 188 -9.93 -13.26 -6.91
N ASP A 189 -10.63 -14.07 -7.70
CA ASP A 189 -11.71 -14.93 -7.22
C ASP A 189 -11.16 -16.25 -6.65
N ALA A 190 -12.05 -17.11 -6.15
CA ALA A 190 -11.66 -18.40 -5.57
C ALA A 190 -11.04 -19.39 -6.57
N LEU A 191 -11.21 -19.16 -7.87
CA LEU A 191 -10.61 -19.98 -8.94
C LEU A 191 -9.27 -19.39 -9.41
N GLY A 192 -8.86 -18.24 -8.87
CA GLY A 192 -7.65 -17.53 -9.29
C GLY A 192 -7.84 -16.66 -10.54
N ASN A 193 -9.06 -16.46 -11.02
CA ASN A 193 -9.30 -15.50 -12.11
C ASN A 193 -9.25 -14.07 -11.56
N GLN A 194 -8.95 -13.13 -12.43
CA GLN A 194 -8.89 -11.71 -12.09
C GLN A 194 -10.15 -10.96 -12.57
N PRO A 195 -11.21 -10.82 -11.76
CA PRO A 195 -12.41 -10.09 -12.14
C PRO A 195 -12.21 -8.57 -12.27
N GLY A 196 -11.09 -8.03 -11.78
CA GLY A 196 -10.76 -6.62 -11.91
C GLY A 196 -9.44 -6.25 -11.24
N ALA A 197 -8.96 -5.05 -11.57
CA ALA A 197 -7.78 -4.47 -10.95
C ALA A 197 -7.87 -2.95 -10.93
N PHE A 198 -7.17 -2.32 -10.00
CA PHE A 198 -7.06 -0.87 -9.92
C PHE A 198 -5.71 -0.41 -10.48
N MET A 199 -5.77 0.43 -11.51
CA MET A 199 -4.59 1.11 -12.03
C MET A 199 -4.09 2.11 -10.96
N PRO A 200 -2.77 2.16 -10.68
CA PRO A 200 -2.24 3.21 -9.83
C PRO A 200 -2.54 4.57 -10.48
N THR A 201 -3.21 5.44 -9.74
CA THR A 201 -3.56 6.77 -10.22
C THR A 201 -3.34 7.80 -9.14
N PHE A 202 -3.05 9.03 -9.55
CA PHE A 202 -2.84 10.15 -8.65
C PHE A 202 -4.09 10.45 -7.82
N ASN A 203 -3.86 10.83 -6.56
CA ASN A 203 -4.87 11.21 -5.57
C ASN A 203 -6.04 10.21 -5.46
N ALA A 204 -5.74 8.91 -5.44
CA ALA A 204 -6.77 7.86 -5.39
C ALA A 204 -6.61 6.94 -4.18
N LEU A 205 -7.67 6.79 -3.38
CA LEU A 205 -7.73 5.86 -2.25
C LEU A 205 -8.41 4.56 -2.69
N ASN A 206 -7.64 3.48 -2.76
CA ASN A 206 -8.20 2.14 -2.90
C ASN A 206 -8.48 1.57 -1.51
N LEU A 207 -9.69 1.07 -1.28
CA LEU A 207 -10.07 0.35 -0.06
C LEU A 207 -10.52 -1.06 -0.44
N PHE A 208 -10.18 -2.05 0.37
CA PHE A 208 -10.67 -3.42 0.19
C PHE A 208 -10.75 -4.18 1.53
N ARG A 209 -11.68 -5.12 1.61
CA ARG A 209 -11.90 -5.97 2.78
C ARG A 209 -10.66 -6.84 3.06
N VAL A 210 -10.51 -7.27 4.31
CA VAL A 210 -9.52 -8.27 4.71
C VAL A 210 -10.27 -9.40 5.42
N PRO A 211 -10.07 -10.69 5.04
CA PRO A 211 -9.18 -11.14 3.97
C PRO A 211 -9.76 -10.91 2.56
N GLN A 212 -8.88 -10.65 1.59
CA GLN A 212 -9.23 -10.52 0.17
C GLN A 212 -8.04 -10.94 -0.68
N PRO A 213 -8.13 -11.98 -1.53
CA PRO A 213 -7.05 -12.34 -2.44
C PRO A 213 -6.66 -11.21 -3.40
N HIS A 214 -5.40 -10.76 -3.35
CA HIS A 214 -4.88 -9.65 -4.14
C HIS A 214 -3.36 -9.72 -4.35
N ALA A 215 -2.85 -8.88 -5.25
CA ALA A 215 -1.43 -8.74 -5.55
C ALA A 215 -1.13 -7.34 -6.12
N VAL A 216 0.12 -6.89 -6.01
CA VAL A 216 0.63 -5.80 -6.85
C VAL A 216 1.41 -6.42 -8.00
N GLY A 217 0.88 -6.25 -9.21
CA GLY A 217 1.42 -6.86 -10.42
C GLY A 217 2.87 -6.44 -10.68
N TYR A 218 3.62 -7.31 -11.35
CA TYR A 218 5.00 -7.03 -11.74
C TYR A 218 5.10 -5.76 -12.58
N VAL A 219 6.05 -4.90 -12.23
CA VAL A 219 6.40 -3.73 -13.05
C VAL A 219 7.50 -4.14 -14.02
N PRO A 220 7.22 -4.21 -15.34
CA PRO A 220 8.16 -4.74 -16.31
C PRO A 220 9.35 -3.81 -16.55
N PRO A 221 10.51 -4.33 -17.01
CA PRO A 221 11.72 -3.56 -17.25
C PRO A 221 11.57 -2.36 -18.19
N PHE A 222 10.58 -2.37 -19.09
CA PHE A 222 10.33 -1.27 -20.02
C PHE A 222 9.48 -0.13 -19.43
N ALA A 223 8.90 -0.32 -18.24
CA ALA A 223 8.19 0.75 -17.55
C ALA A 223 9.18 1.85 -17.14
N ARG A 224 8.84 3.11 -17.41
CA ARG A 224 9.70 4.26 -17.08
C ARG A 224 9.24 5.05 -15.86
N GLY A 225 8.06 4.74 -15.34
CA GLY A 225 7.49 5.36 -14.15
C GLY A 225 7.86 4.62 -12.87
N ILE A 226 7.72 5.32 -11.75
CA ILE A 226 7.77 4.75 -10.40
C ILE A 226 6.37 4.92 -9.80
N ARG A 227 5.71 3.80 -9.52
CA ARG A 227 4.42 3.80 -8.82
C ARG A 227 4.67 4.11 -7.36
N ARG A 228 4.04 5.15 -6.83
CA ARG A 228 4.16 5.57 -5.43
C ARG A 228 2.81 5.57 -4.74
N ALA A 229 2.78 5.05 -3.52
CA ALA A 229 1.59 5.00 -2.70
C ALA A 229 1.93 4.99 -1.20
N VAL A 230 0.95 5.34 -0.36
CA VAL A 230 0.95 4.99 1.06
C VAL A 230 -0.03 3.84 1.25
N SER A 231 0.36 2.80 1.97
CA SER A 231 -0.46 1.59 2.15
C SER A 231 -0.39 1.11 3.58
N GLY A 232 -1.44 0.44 4.03
CA GLY A 232 -1.51 -0.16 5.36
C GLY A 232 -2.92 -0.67 5.65
N TRP A 233 -3.22 -0.79 6.94
CA TRP A 233 -4.51 -1.29 7.41
C TRP A 233 -5.15 -0.33 8.42
N TYR A 234 -6.47 -0.19 8.30
CA TYR A 234 -7.28 0.34 9.39
C TYR A 234 -7.71 -0.80 10.30
N ARG A 235 -7.52 -0.60 11.61
CA ARG A 235 -7.68 -1.60 12.65
C ARG A 235 -8.74 -1.17 13.65
N GLY A 236 -9.51 -2.13 14.12
CA GLY A 236 -10.47 -1.96 15.20
C GLY A 236 -9.99 -2.56 16.51
N PRO A 237 -10.84 -2.54 17.56
CA PRO A 237 -10.62 -3.34 18.76
C PRO A 237 -10.51 -4.83 18.40
N ALA A 238 -9.98 -5.62 19.33
CA ALA A 238 -10.03 -7.08 19.22
C ALA A 238 -11.48 -7.52 18.97
N LEU A 239 -11.69 -8.39 17.99
CA LEU A 239 -12.98 -9.06 17.82
C LEU A 239 -13.05 -10.16 18.88
N ASP A 240 -14.13 -10.17 19.67
CA ASP A 240 -14.40 -11.25 20.60
C ASP A 240 -14.69 -12.53 19.81
N GLY A 241 -13.73 -13.45 19.76
CA GLY A 241 -13.86 -14.72 19.03
C GLY A 241 -12.59 -15.08 18.29
N GLY A 242 -11.86 -16.07 18.81
CA GLY A 242 -10.67 -16.62 18.16
C GLY A 242 -11.05 -17.23 16.82
N VAL A 243 -10.57 -16.62 15.74
CA VAL A 243 -10.55 -17.29 14.44
C VAL A 243 -9.42 -18.32 14.51
N GLU A 244 -9.80 -19.60 14.47
CA GLU A 244 -8.84 -20.71 14.35
C GLU A 244 -8.00 -20.54 13.09
N ASP A 245 -6.70 -20.81 13.26
CA ASP A 245 -5.69 -20.85 12.20
C ASP A 245 -6.15 -21.78 11.07
N VAL A 246 -6.48 -21.22 9.90
CA VAL A 246 -6.42 -21.98 8.65
C VAL A 246 -5.04 -21.75 8.07
N ARG A 247 -4.13 -22.69 8.37
CA ARG A 247 -2.79 -22.78 7.80
C ARG A 247 -2.83 -23.04 6.30
#